data_AF-A0A8R1IMB7-F1
#
_entry.id   AF-A0A8R1IMB7-F1
#
_cell.length_a   1.000
_cell.length_b   1.000
_cell.length_c   1.000
_cell.angle_alpha   90.00
_cell.angle_beta   90.00
_cell.angle_gamma   90.00
#
_symmetry.space_group_name_H-M   'P 1'
#
loop_
_entity.id
_entity.type
_entity.pdbx_description
1 polymer ?
#
loop_
_entity_poly.entity_id
_entity_poly.type
_entity_poly.pdbx_seq_one_letter_code
_entity_poly.pdbx_strand_id
1 'polypeptide(L)' 'MPATIILDDPTGCSYVQSLTAPMDDNRLSKEFYTRSYEQNDDLGINDMKVENYGELEALEEGEEEEDEERESAET' A
#
# COMPACT_ATOMS: atom_id res chain seq x y z
N MET A 1 -29.12 -21.83 1.71
CA MET A 1 -29.32 -20.94 0.54
C MET A 1 -27.98 -20.76 -0.15
N PRO A 2 -27.92 -20.77 -1.50
CA PRO A 2 -26.74 -20.29 -2.22
C PRO A 2 -26.60 -18.76 -2.02
N ALA A 3 -25.36 -18.28 -1.99
CA ALA A 3 -25.03 -16.86 -1.93
C ALA A 3 -23.98 -16.54 -3.00
N THR A 4 -24.06 -15.34 -3.57
CA THR A 4 -23.07 -14.80 -4.49
C THR A 4 -22.22 -13.78 -3.74
N ILE A 5 -20.90 -13.97 -3.77
CA ILE A 5 -19.94 -13.03 -3.20
C ILE A 5 -19.33 -12.26 -4.37
N ILE A 6 -19.38 -10.93 -4.28
CA ILE A 6 -18.70 -10.03 -5.22
C ILE A 6 -17.53 -9.44 -4.45
N LEU A 7 -16.31 -9.72 -4.93
CA LEU A 7 -15.09 -9.18 -4.36
C LEU A 7 -14.54 -8.16 -5.36
N ASP A 8 -14.73 -6.89 -5.05
CA ASP A 8 -14.19 -5.78 -5.82
C ASP A 8 -12.99 -5.20 -5.07
N ASP A 9 -11.79 -5.39 -5.63
CA ASP A 9 -10.54 -4.96 -5.03
C ASP A 9 -9.72 -4.14 -6.04
N PRO A 10 -9.71 -2.80 -5.92
CA PRO A 10 -8.95 -1.92 -6.79
C PRO A 10 -7.43 -2.16 -6.74
N THR A 11 -6.91 -2.75 -5.66
CA THR A 11 -5.48 -3.04 -5.52
C THR A 11 -5.06 -4.32 -6.24
N GLY A 12 -6.01 -5.21 -6.52
CA GLY A 12 -5.75 -6.53 -7.10
C GLY A 12 -4.99 -7.48 -6.19
N CYS A 13 -4.90 -7.20 -4.88
CA CYS A 13 -4.18 -8.03 -3.91
C CYS A 13 -5.04 -9.12 -3.27
N SER A 14 -6.35 -9.11 -3.54
CA SER A 14 -7.28 -10.15 -3.10
C SER A 14 -7.16 -11.43 -3.93
N TYR A 15 -7.35 -12.57 -3.26
CA TYR A 15 -7.24 -13.89 -3.90
C TYR A 15 -8.39 -14.81 -3.49
N VAL A 16 -8.98 -15.48 -4.48
CA VAL A 16 -9.95 -16.57 -4.29
C VAL A 16 -9.41 -17.81 -4.98
N GLN A 17 -9.25 -18.89 -4.21
CA GLN A 17 -8.75 -20.16 -4.73
C GLN A 17 -9.79 -20.84 -5.64
N SER A 18 -9.40 -21.15 -6.87
CA SER A 18 -10.14 -22.08 -7.73
C SER A 18 -9.86 -23.53 -7.30
N LEU A 19 -10.91 -24.33 -7.13
CA LEU A 19 -10.78 -25.74 -6.76
C LEU A 19 -10.56 -26.66 -7.96
N THR A 20 -10.73 -26.15 -9.18
CA THR A 20 -10.62 -26.92 -10.43
C THR A 20 -9.35 -26.58 -11.24
N ALA A 21 -8.52 -25.68 -10.74
CA ALA A 21 -7.27 -25.28 -11.40
C ALA A 21 -6.41 -26.50 -11.78
N PRO A 22 -5.84 -26.55 -13.01
CA PRO A 22 -5.72 -25.45 -13.97
C PRO A 22 -6.92 -25.26 -14.91
N MET A 23 -7.99 -26.05 -14.76
CA MET A 23 -9.21 -25.93 -15.57
C MET A 23 -10.08 -24.77 -15.09
N ASP A 24 -10.88 -24.21 -16.00
CA ASP A 24 -11.83 -23.15 -15.67
C ASP A 24 -12.86 -23.60 -14.62
N ASP A 25 -13.14 -22.70 -13.68
CA ASP A 25 -14.11 -22.92 -12.60
C ASP A 25 -15.43 -22.23 -12.93
N ASN A 26 -16.48 -23.01 -13.17
CA ASN A 26 -17.81 -22.50 -13.53
C ASN A 26 -18.47 -21.65 -12.42
N ARG A 27 -17.95 -21.68 -11.19
CA ARG A 27 -18.49 -20.93 -10.04
C ARG A 27 -17.68 -19.68 -9.71
N LEU A 28 -16.56 -19.47 -10.38
CA LEU A 28 -15.67 -18.34 -10.16
C LEU A 28 -15.50 -17.56 -11.46
N SER A 29 -15.86 -16.28 -11.43
CA SER A 29 -15.57 -15.35 -12.54
C SER A 29 -14.62 -14.27 -12.03
N LYS A 30 -13.75 -13.80 -12.92
CA LYS A 30 -12.81 -12.71 -12.65
C LYS A 30 -12.85 -11.70 -13.79
N GLU A 31 -12.79 -10.43 -13.44
CA GLU A 31 -12.73 -9.33 -14.39
C GLU A 31 -11.58 -8.41 -13.97
N PHE A 32 -10.78 -7.98 -14.94
CA PHE A 32 -9.72 -7.00 -14.71
C PHE A 32 -10.19 -5.66 -15.24
N TYR A 33 -10.05 -4.61 -14.44
CA TYR A 33 -10.44 -3.26 -14.82
C TYR A 33 -9.30 -2.27 -14.54
N THR A 34 -9.34 -1.15 -15.26
CA THR A 34 -8.47 -0.01 -14.96
C THR A 34 -9.07 0.79 -13.82
N ARG A 35 -8.30 1.00 -12.75
CA ARG A 35 -8.71 1.85 -11.62
C ARG A 35 -9.18 3.22 -12.09
N SER A 36 -10.21 3.75 -11.44
CA SER A 36 -10.63 5.15 -11.62
C SER A 36 -9.60 6.11 -11.00
N TYR A 37 -9.70 7.39 -11.37
CA TYR A 37 -8.86 8.44 -10.77
C TYR A 37 -9.08 8.55 -9.25
N GLU A 38 -10.35 8.48 -8.81
CA GLU A 38 -10.74 8.50 -7.39
C GLU A 38 -10.19 7.29 -6.64
N GLN A 39 -10.24 6.09 -7.24
CA GLN A 39 -9.63 4.89 -6.64
C GLN A 39 -8.11 5.02 -6.49
N ASN A 40 -7.43 5.68 -7.42
CA ASN A 40 -6.00 5.96 -7.26
C ASN A 40 -5.74 7.02 -6.17
N ASP A 41 -6.66 7.95 -5.97
CA ASP A 41 -6.58 8.98 -4.94
C ASP A 41 -6.70 8.37 -3.53
N ASP A 42 -7.73 7.54 -3.34
CA ASP A 42 -7.97 6.81 -2.09
C ASP A 42 -6.80 5.88 -1.71
N LEU A 43 -6.09 5.36 -2.73
CA LEU A 43 -4.90 4.53 -2.56
C LEU A 43 -3.60 5.33 -2.40
N GLY A 44 -3.65 6.67 -2.45
CA GLY A 44 -2.46 7.54 -2.38
C GLY A 44 -1.52 7.43 -3.58
N ILE A 45 -1.99 6.87 -4.69
CA ILE A 45 -1.19 6.64 -5.90
C ILE A 45 -1.02 7.92 -6.70
N ASN A 46 -2.04 8.79 -6.72
CA ASN A 46 -1.97 10.06 -7.43
C ASN A 46 -0.85 10.98 -6.88
N ASP A 47 -0.62 10.93 -5.57
CA ASP A 47 0.40 11.74 -4.87
C ASP A 47 1.75 11.03 -4.72
N MET A 48 1.90 9.84 -5.30
CA MET A 48 3.12 9.06 -5.18
C MET A 48 4.28 9.78 -5.87
N LYS A 49 5.30 10.17 -5.09
CA LYS A 49 6.55 10.72 -5.63
C LYS A 49 7.32 9.59 -6.30
N VAL A 50 7.53 9.65 -7.61
CA VAL A 50 8.24 8.58 -8.35
C VAL A 50 9.71 8.90 -8.66
N GLU A 51 10.18 10.08 -8.25
CA GLU A 51 11.49 10.62 -8.60
C GLU A 51 12.43 10.76 -7.38
N ASN A 52 13.73 10.93 -7.63
CA ASN A 52 14.78 11.21 -6.64
C ASN A 52 14.99 10.12 -5.56
N TYR A 53 14.50 8.90 -5.80
CA TYR A 53 14.70 7.77 -4.88
C TYR A 53 16.17 7.33 -4.73
N GLY A 54 17.03 7.62 -5.71
CA GLY A 54 18.45 7.30 -5.67
C GLY A 54 19.31 8.29 -4.88
N GLU A 55 18.74 9.43 -4.44
CA GLU A 55 19.47 10.49 -3.72
C GLU A 55 19.26 10.44 -2.20
N LEU A 56 18.42 9.51 -1.72
CA LEU A 56 18.06 9.36 -0.29
C LEU A 56 19.19 8.81 0.60
N GLU A 57 20.33 8.40 0.03
CA GLU A 57 21.49 7.91 0.80
C GLU A 57 22.22 9.00 1.60
N ALA A 58 21.81 10.27 1.52
CA ALA A 58 22.46 11.41 2.18
C ALA A 58 21.63 12.06 3.30
N LEU A 59 20.65 11.37 3.89
CA LEU A 59 20.09 11.80 5.17
C LEU A 59 21.03 11.33 6.28
N GLU A 60 21.97 12.19 6.66
CA GLU A 60 22.73 12.08 7.91
C GLU A 60 21.73 11.88 9.06
N GLU A 61 21.94 10.85 9.88
CA GLU A 61 21.22 10.65 11.13
C GLU A 61 21.32 11.95 11.94
N GLY A 62 20.19 12.64 12.11
CA GLY A 62 20.15 13.93 12.79
C GLY A 62 20.72 13.80 14.20
N GLU A 63 21.65 14.70 14.51
CA GLU A 63 22.24 14.92 15.82
C GLU A 63 21.12 14.98 16.88
N GLU A 64 21.16 14.07 17.86
CA GLU A 64 20.32 14.16 19.05
C GLU A 64 20.68 15.48 19.75
N GLU A 65 19.75 16.44 19.73
CA GLU A 65 19.94 17.79 20.27
C GLU A 65 20.34 17.75 21.75
N GLU A 66 21.29 18.64 22.07
CA GLU A 66 21.93 18.95 23.34
C GLU A 66 20.94 19.35 24.48
N ASP A 67 20.07 18.45 24.93
CA ASP A 67 19.14 18.72 26.04
C ASP A 67 19.74 18.48 27.45
N GLU A 68 20.96 17.94 27.58
CA GLU A 68 21.58 17.69 28.90
C GLU A 68 22.37 18.88 29.51
N GLU A 69 22.72 19.91 28.73
CA GLU A 69 23.47 21.07 29.29
C GLU A 69 22.59 22.05 30.09
N ARG A 70 21.26 21.99 29.97
CA ARG A 70 20.36 22.88 30.72
C ARG A 70 19.98 22.39 32.11
N GLU A 71 20.15 21.10 32.43
CA GLU A 71 19.76 20.56 33.74
C GLU A 71 20.90 20.54 34.78
N SER A 72 22.17 20.59 34.34
CA SER A 72 23.33 20.60 35.27
C SER A 72 23.75 22.00 35.74
N ALA A 73 23.19 23.06 35.15
CA ALA A 73 23.47 24.44 35.55
C ALA A 73 22.57 24.97 36.69
N GLU A 74 21.57 24.20 37.15
CA GLU A 74 20.60 24.66 38.16
C GLU A 74 20.56 23.87 39.49
N THR A 75 21.60 23.11 39.90
CA THR A 75 21.70 22.60 41.30
C THR A 75 23.13 22.54 41.84
#